data_AF-A0A1E8YNP7-F1
#
_entry.id   AF-A0A1E8YNP7-F1
#
_cell.length_a   1.000
_cell.length_b   1.000
_cell.length_c   1.000
_cell.angle_alpha   90.00
_cell.angle_beta   90.00
_cell.angle_gamma   90.00
#
_symmetry.space_group_name_H-M   'P 1'
#
loop_
_entity.id
_entity.type
_entity.pdbx_description
1 polymer ?
#
loop_
_entity_poly.entity_id
_entity_poly.type
_entity_poly.pdbx_seq_one_letter_code
_entity_poly.pdbx_strand_id
1 'polypeptide(L)'
;MTQTVYTNYWVNRRDKLKKEHGSYPTEEQAIKGIETWWEIHKEKYKDVKHVRTNTGALEIYYGDDNYYYRIEQRQVSGSLPSLKYKLKTDGEINSLRKQNNLRDDLYLFDELAEPYRDRLIVTMADVQKVRDFVYTEKGAPIIKLTEIKQMPR
;
A
#
# COMPACT_ATOMS: atom_id res chain seq x y z
N MET A 1 -17.91 -16.64 7.25
CA MET A 1 -17.01 -17.52 6.49
C MET A 1 -15.59 -17.12 6.83
N THR A 2 -14.76 -18.07 7.26
CA THR A 2 -13.32 -17.88 7.41
C THR A 2 -12.67 -18.09 6.05
N GLN A 3 -11.84 -17.15 5.62
CA GLN A 3 -11.06 -17.27 4.39
C GLN A 3 -9.58 -17.14 4.71
N THR A 4 -8.77 -17.91 3.99
CA THR A 4 -7.32 -17.81 4.04
C THR A 4 -6.89 -16.62 3.19
N VAL A 5 -6.11 -15.73 3.79
CA VAL A 5 -5.55 -14.55 3.13
C VAL A 5 -4.05 -14.49 3.35
N TYR A 6 -3.35 -13.80 2.47
CA TYR A 6 -1.92 -13.59 2.51
C TYR A 6 -1.68 -12.12 2.76
N THR A 7 -1.12 -11.77 3.91
CA THR A 7 -0.90 -10.38 4.28
C THR A 7 0.56 -10.00 4.08
N ASN A 8 0.77 -8.91 3.35
CA ASN A 8 2.09 -8.33 3.13
C ASN A 8 2.49 -7.42 4.29
N TYR A 9 3.67 -7.66 4.82
CA TYR A 9 4.31 -6.79 5.78
C TYR A 9 5.66 -6.33 5.26
N TRP A 10 5.90 -5.03 5.26
CA TRP A 10 7.22 -4.48 5.12
C TRP A 10 7.88 -4.41 6.50
N VAL A 11 9.06 -5.02 6.63
CA VAL A 11 9.80 -5.11 7.89
C VAL A 11 11.12 -4.38 7.74
N ASN A 12 11.36 -3.46 8.66
CA ASN A 12 12.64 -2.80 8.86
C ASN A 12 13.27 -3.33 10.15
N ARG A 13 14.39 -4.05 10.03
CA ARG A 13 15.11 -4.64 11.16
C ARG A 13 15.82 -3.59 12.02
N ARG A 14 16.29 -2.48 11.44
CA ARG A 14 17.02 -1.43 12.17
C ARG A 14 16.14 -0.80 13.24
N ASP A 15 14.91 -0.44 12.85
CA ASP A 15 13.96 0.23 13.73
C ASP A 15 12.94 -0.73 14.36
N LYS A 16 13.05 -2.04 14.09
CA LYS A 16 12.05 -3.06 14.45
C LYS A 16 10.62 -2.67 14.06
N LEU A 17 10.47 -1.98 12.94
CA LEU A 17 9.19 -1.53 12.42
C LEU A 17 8.61 -2.58 11.47
N LYS A 18 7.35 -2.97 11.71
CA LYS A 18 6.57 -3.84 10.83
C LYS A 18 5.35 -3.06 10.36
N LYS A 19 5.27 -2.77 9.06
CA LYS A 19 4.16 -2.05 8.43
C LYS A 19 3.38 -2.99 7.52
N GLU A 20 2.07 -3.04 7.69
CA GLU A 20 1.20 -3.84 6.83
C GLU A 20 0.85 -3.08 5.55
N HIS A 21 1.12 -3.68 4.40
CA HIS A 21 0.78 -3.12 3.08
C HIS A 21 -0.66 -3.48 2.67
N GLY A 22 -1.00 -4.76 2.62
CA GLY A 22 -2.32 -5.21 2.19
C GLY A 22 -2.52 -6.71 2.41
N SER A 23 -3.77 -7.16 2.32
CA SER A 23 -4.15 -8.57 2.41
C SER A 23 -4.76 -9.06 1.11
N TYR A 24 -4.37 -10.27 0.70
CA TYR A 24 -4.61 -10.82 -0.62
C TYR A 24 -5.24 -12.21 -0.54
N PRO A 25 -5.99 -12.65 -1.55
CA PRO A 25 -6.56 -13.99 -1.58
C PRO A 25 -5.50 -15.07 -1.86
N THR A 26 -4.40 -14.74 -2.55
CA THR A 26 -3.34 -15.69 -2.92
C THR A 26 -1.95 -15.11 -2.67
N GLU A 27 -0.97 -15.99 -2.44
CA GLU A 27 0.45 -15.62 -2.26
C GLU A 27 0.99 -14.89 -3.50
N GLU A 28 0.62 -15.33 -4.71
CA GLU A 28 1.04 -14.69 -5.96
C GLU A 28 0.55 -13.24 -6.09
N GLN A 29 -0.69 -12.96 -5.68
CA GLN A 29 -1.19 -11.58 -5.68
C GLN A 29 -0.47 -10.72 -4.66
N ALA A 30 -0.12 -11.31 -3.52
CA ALA A 30 0.65 -10.64 -2.48
C ALA A 30 2.06 -10.28 -3.00
N ILE A 31 2.75 -11.20 -3.69
CA ILE A 31 4.04 -10.92 -4.35
C ILE A 31 3.86 -9.82 -5.40
N LYS A 32 2.86 -9.93 -6.27
CA LYS A 32 2.59 -8.94 -7.31
C LYS A 32 2.35 -7.54 -6.75
N GLY A 33 1.68 -7.43 -5.60
CA GLY A 33 1.51 -6.15 -4.90
C GLY A 33 2.83 -5.52 -4.46
N ILE A 34 3.82 -6.33 -4.05
CA ILE A 34 5.17 -5.87 -3.69
C ILE A 34 5.93 -5.43 -4.94
N GLU A 35 5.89 -6.22 -6.02
CA GLU A 35 6.54 -5.88 -7.27
C GLU A 35 5.98 -4.57 -7.85
N THR A 36 4.65 -4.43 -7.83
CA THR A 36 3.95 -3.24 -8.31
C THR A 36 4.34 -1.99 -7.50
N TRP A 37 4.55 -2.15 -6.18
CA TRP A 37 5.07 -1.07 -5.34
C TRP A 37 6.45 -0.61 -5.80
N TRP A 38 7.37 -1.56 -6.02
CA TRP A 38 8.71 -1.23 -6.52
C TRP A 38 8.67 -0.53 -7.88
N GLU A 39 7.75 -0.93 -8.76
CA GLU A 39 7.55 -0.27 -10.06
C GLU A 39 7.07 1.17 -9.93
N ILE A 40 6.14 1.47 -9.01
CA ILE A 40 5.67 2.83 -8.74
C ILE A 40 6.83 3.72 -8.28
N HIS A 41 7.63 3.20 -7.34
CA HIS A 41 8.72 3.96 -6.75
C HIS A 41 10.02 3.96 -7.57
N LYS A 42 10.04 3.24 -8.71
CA LYS A 42 11.24 3.01 -9.53
C LYS A 42 12.43 2.54 -8.68
N GLU A 43 12.15 1.79 -7.63
CA GLU A 43 13.20 1.26 -6.76
C GLU A 43 13.99 0.22 -7.55
N LYS A 44 15.32 0.41 -7.60
CA LYS A 44 16.22 -0.61 -8.16
C LYS A 44 16.43 -1.69 -7.11
N TYR A 45 15.52 -2.65 -7.05
CA TYR A 45 15.75 -3.87 -6.28
C TYR A 45 16.88 -4.67 -6.93
N LYS A 46 17.93 -4.95 -6.16
CA LYS A 46 19.03 -5.84 -6.57
C LYS A 46 18.98 -7.09 -5.69
N ASP A 47 19.41 -8.22 -6.24
CA ASP A 47 19.57 -9.47 -5.49
C ASP A 47 18.31 -9.89 -4.71
N VAL A 48 17.15 -9.91 -5.38
CA VAL A 48 15.89 -10.35 -4.74
C VAL A 48 15.99 -11.81 -4.32
N LYS A 49 15.83 -12.09 -3.03
CA LYS A 49 15.87 -13.44 -2.47
C LYS A 49 14.53 -13.78 -1.82
N HIS A 50 13.97 -14.91 -2.23
CA HIS A 50 12.77 -15.48 -1.65
C HIS A 50 13.17 -16.58 -0.67
N VAL A 51 12.87 -16.38 0.61
CA VAL A 51 13.19 -17.32 1.69
C VAL A 51 11.90 -17.73 2.37
N ARG A 52 11.59 -19.03 2.36
CA ARG A 52 10.43 -19.54 3.10
C ARG A 52 10.85 -19.91 4.51
N THR A 53 10.18 -19.32 5.48
CA THR A 53 10.43 -19.56 6.90
C THR A 53 9.80 -20.88 7.36
N ASN A 54 10.30 -21.46 8.46
CA ASN A 54 9.73 -22.68 9.07
C ASN A 54 8.26 -22.51 9.51
N THR A 55 7.78 -21.27 9.65
CA THR A 55 6.37 -20.95 9.94
C THR A 55 5.50 -20.89 8.68
N GLY A 56 6.07 -21.16 7.50
CA GLY A 56 5.36 -21.12 6.21
C GLY A 56 5.25 -19.73 5.57
N ALA A 57 5.73 -18.67 6.25
CA ALA A 57 5.73 -17.31 5.74
C ALA A 57 6.86 -17.11 4.72
N LEU A 58 6.58 -16.34 3.67
CA LEU A 58 7.54 -16.02 2.62
C LEU A 58 8.21 -14.68 2.93
N GLU A 59 9.55 -14.66 3.00
CA GLU A 59 10.33 -13.44 3.16
C GLU A 59 11.03 -13.09 1.85
N ILE A 60 10.89 -11.84 1.43
CA ILE A 60 11.42 -11.29 0.19
C ILE A 60 12.42 -10.19 0.55
N TYR A 61 13.70 -10.52 0.44
CA TYR A 61 14.80 -9.59 0.65
C TYR A 61 15.13 -8.92 -0.68
N TYR A 62 15.39 -7.62 -0.67
CA TYR A 62 15.65 -6.85 -1.89
C TYR A 62 16.74 -5.81 -1.61
N GLY A 63 17.98 -6.16 -1.92
CA GLY A 63 19.15 -5.32 -1.71
C GLY A 63 19.70 -5.41 -0.29
N ASP A 64 19.19 -4.59 0.63
CA ASP A 64 19.71 -4.47 2.00
C ASP A 64 19.04 -5.48 2.96
N ASP A 65 19.83 -6.29 3.66
CA ASP A 65 19.36 -7.28 4.65
C ASP A 65 18.55 -6.69 5.82
N ASN A 66 18.57 -5.36 5.97
CA ASN A 66 17.79 -4.65 6.97
C ASN A 66 16.31 -4.47 6.57
N TYR A 67 15.99 -4.52 5.27
CA TYR A 67 14.63 -4.29 4.76
C TYR A 67 14.16 -5.49 3.96
N TYR A 68 13.01 -6.03 4.34
CA TYR A 68 12.43 -7.16 3.63
C TYR A 68 10.91 -7.13 3.72
N TYR A 69 10.27 -7.70 2.71
CA TYR A 69 8.85 -7.99 2.76
C TYR A 69 8.64 -9.37 3.36
N ARG A 70 7.57 -9.54 4.10
CA ARG A 70 7.15 -10.80 4.70
C ARG A 70 5.69 -11.01 4.43
N ILE A 71 5.37 -12.12 3.76
CA ILE A 71 4.02 -12.53 3.44
C ILE A 71 3.62 -13.61 4.43
N GLU A 72 2.61 -13.34 5.24
CA GLU A 72 2.09 -14.29 6.22
C GLU A 72 0.69 -14.75 5.81
N GLN A 73 0.48 -16.06 5.85
CA GLN A 73 -0.84 -16.64 5.70
C GLN A 73 -1.64 -16.45 7.00
N ARG A 74 -2.82 -15.86 6.89
CA ARG A 74 -3.73 -15.63 8.01
C ARG A 74 -5.13 -16.12 7.64
N GLN A 75 -5.88 -16.59 8.63
CA GLN A 75 -7.31 -16.80 8.47
C GLN A 75 -8.04 -15.60 9.04
N VAL A 76 -8.87 -14.97 8.22
CA VAL A 76 -9.69 -13.82 8.63
C VAL A 76 -11.17 -14.18 8.53
N SER A 77 -11.93 -13.69 9.49
CA SER A 77 -13.38 -13.82 9.52
C SER A 77 -13.99 -12.61 8.81
N GLY A 78 -14.57 -12.82 7.63
CA GLY A 78 -15.13 -11.76 6.80
C GLY A 78 -14.55 -11.73 5.38
N SER A 79 -15.12 -10.89 4.52
CA SER A 79 -14.66 -10.71 3.14
C SER A 79 -13.45 -9.78 3.06
N LEU A 80 -12.63 -9.95 2.02
CA LEU A 80 -11.53 -9.01 1.75
C LEU A 80 -12.10 -7.63 1.39
N PRO A 81 -11.39 -6.54 1.69
CA PRO A 81 -11.78 -5.22 1.23
C PRO A 81 -11.93 -5.17 -0.30
N SER A 82 -12.80 -4.27 -0.78
CA SER A 82 -13.06 -4.14 -2.21
C SER A 82 -11.89 -3.49 -2.93
N LEU A 83 -11.47 -4.10 -4.04
CA LEU A 83 -10.52 -3.51 -4.99
C LEU A 83 -11.22 -2.56 -5.97
N LYS A 84 -12.53 -2.71 -6.15
CA LYS A 84 -13.29 -1.88 -7.08
C LYS A 84 -13.51 -0.50 -6.47
N TYR A 85 -13.14 0.52 -7.22
CA TYR A 85 -13.34 1.91 -6.85
C TYR A 85 -14.10 2.65 -7.95
N LYS A 86 -14.91 3.63 -7.54
CA LYS A 86 -15.53 4.60 -8.45
C LYS A 86 -14.96 5.96 -8.11
N LEU A 87 -14.49 6.68 -9.13
CA LEU A 87 -13.93 8.01 -8.96
C LEU A 87 -14.94 8.95 -8.33
N LYS A 88 -14.45 9.73 -7.38
CA LYS A 88 -15.18 10.87 -6.83
C LYS A 88 -15.36 11.94 -7.89
N THR A 89 -16.47 12.67 -7.79
CA THR A 89 -16.70 13.85 -8.62
C THR A 89 -15.78 15.00 -8.23
N ASP A 90 -15.52 15.94 -9.14
CA ASP A 90 -14.70 17.13 -8.86
C ASP A 90 -15.20 17.92 -7.65
N GLY A 91 -16.53 17.95 -7.43
CA GLY A 91 -17.14 18.60 -6.26
C GLY A 91 -16.79 17.90 -4.94
N GLU A 92 -16.78 16.57 -4.91
CA GLU A 92 -16.37 15.79 -3.74
C GLU A 92 -14.87 15.94 -3.47
N ILE A 93 -14.04 15.87 -4.51
CA ILE A 93 -12.59 16.05 -4.42
C ILE A 93 -12.27 17.43 -3.84
N ASN A 94 -12.84 18.49 -4.41
CA ASN A 94 -12.64 19.85 -3.91
C ASN A 94 -13.11 20.03 -2.46
N SER A 95 -14.21 19.37 -2.08
CA SER A 95 -14.69 19.40 -0.70
C SER A 95 -13.70 18.73 0.25
N LEU A 96 -13.16 17.56 -0.10
CA LEU A 96 -12.13 16.86 0.67
C LEU A 96 -10.83 17.66 0.78
N ARG A 97 -10.38 18.27 -0.32
CA ARG A 97 -9.21 19.15 -0.34
C ARG A 97 -9.38 20.31 0.62
N LYS A 98 -10.53 20.98 0.60
CA LYS A 98 -10.85 22.11 1.50
C LYS A 98 -10.96 21.66 2.96
N GLN A 99 -11.64 20.54 3.23
CA GLN A 99 -11.79 20.00 4.58
C GLN A 99 -10.45 19.67 5.24
N ASN A 100 -9.51 19.13 4.46
CA ASN A 100 -8.19 18.74 4.95
C ASN A 100 -7.12 19.82 4.71
N ASN A 101 -7.49 20.98 4.15
CA ASN A 101 -6.60 22.07 3.80
C ASN A 101 -5.36 21.60 3.01
N LEU A 102 -5.60 20.77 1.99
CA LEU A 102 -4.55 20.19 1.14
C LEU A 102 -3.90 21.26 0.27
N ARG A 103 -2.57 21.18 0.14
CA ARG A 103 -1.79 22.00 -0.79
C ARG A 103 -1.97 21.53 -2.23
N ASP A 104 -1.62 22.38 -3.18
CA ASP A 104 -1.74 22.07 -4.61
C ASP A 104 -0.72 21.03 -5.12
N ASP A 105 0.39 20.82 -4.40
CA ASP A 105 1.39 19.79 -4.69
C ASP A 105 1.00 18.39 -4.13
N LEU A 106 -0.13 18.32 -3.43
CA LEU A 106 -0.67 17.11 -2.82
C LEU A 106 -1.91 16.63 -3.58
N TYR A 107 -1.96 15.32 -3.82
CA TYR A 107 -2.99 14.68 -4.61
C TYR A 107 -3.75 13.65 -3.78
N LEU A 108 -5.08 13.66 -3.86
CA LEU A 108 -5.91 12.56 -3.39
C LEU A 108 -5.80 11.37 -4.34
N PHE A 109 -6.09 10.17 -3.84
CA PHE A 109 -6.12 8.96 -4.66
C PHE A 109 -6.94 9.12 -5.95
N ASP A 110 -8.13 9.72 -5.85
CA ASP A 110 -9.03 9.92 -6.99
C ASP A 110 -8.48 10.93 -8.03
N GLU A 111 -7.55 11.82 -7.63
CA GLU A 111 -6.90 12.81 -8.50
C GLU A 111 -5.69 12.25 -9.27
N LEU A 112 -5.16 11.09 -8.84
CA LEU A 112 -4.01 10.48 -9.50
C LEU A 112 -4.37 9.96 -10.90
N ALA A 113 -3.37 9.94 -11.79
CA ALA A 113 -3.52 9.31 -13.09
C ALA A 113 -3.81 7.81 -12.94
N GLU A 114 -4.64 7.27 -13.84
CA GLU A 114 -5.10 5.87 -13.82
C GLU A 114 -3.99 4.83 -13.61
N PRO A 115 -2.81 4.93 -14.26
CA PRO A 115 -1.73 3.98 -14.03
C PRO A 115 -1.27 3.91 -12.57
N TYR A 116 -1.28 5.03 -11.84
CA TYR A 116 -0.92 5.05 -10.42
C TYR A 116 -2.05 4.52 -9.55
N ARG A 117 -3.30 4.89 -9.84
CA ARG A 117 -4.47 4.43 -9.08
C ARG A 117 -4.59 2.91 -9.09
N ASP A 118 -4.50 2.31 -10.27
CA ASP A 118 -4.65 0.86 -10.42
C ASP A 118 -3.51 0.11 -9.73
N ARG A 119 -2.28 0.61 -9.85
CA ARG A 119 -1.12 0.03 -9.17
C ARG A 119 -1.19 0.16 -7.65
N LEU A 120 -1.69 1.28 -7.14
CA LEU A 120 -1.90 1.48 -5.70
C LEU A 120 -2.97 0.53 -5.14
N ILE A 121 -4.06 0.34 -5.88
CA ILE A 121 -5.10 -0.65 -5.53
C ILE A 121 -4.52 -2.06 -5.51
N VAL A 122 -3.69 -2.42 -6.49
CA VAL A 122 -3.00 -3.72 -6.50
C VAL A 122 -2.05 -3.85 -5.30
N THR A 123 -1.37 -2.77 -4.90
CA THR A 123 -0.36 -2.81 -3.82
C THR A 123 -0.94 -2.83 -2.40
N MET A 124 -2.05 -2.12 -2.18
CA MET A 124 -2.65 -2.02 -0.85
C MET A 124 -3.85 -2.97 -0.68
N ALA A 125 -4.36 -3.52 -1.79
CA ALA A 125 -5.50 -4.42 -1.87
C ALA A 125 -6.77 -3.91 -1.16
N ASP A 126 -6.88 -2.60 -0.94
CA ASP A 126 -7.95 -1.98 -0.17
C ASP A 126 -8.18 -0.54 -0.65
N VAL A 127 -9.37 -0.29 -1.23
CA VAL A 127 -9.78 1.03 -1.72
C VAL A 127 -9.88 2.08 -0.61
N GLN A 128 -10.31 1.71 0.59
CA GLN A 128 -10.42 2.65 1.70
C GLN A 128 -9.02 3.03 2.18
N LYS A 129 -8.15 2.03 2.29
CA LYS A 129 -6.76 2.24 2.69
C LYS A 129 -6.04 3.20 1.75
N VAL A 130 -6.16 3.04 0.42
CA VAL A 130 -5.53 4.00 -0.52
C VAL A 130 -6.12 5.41 -0.40
N ARG A 131 -7.43 5.53 -0.13
CA ARG A 131 -8.08 6.84 0.03
C ARG A 131 -7.71 7.55 1.33
N ASP A 132 -7.28 6.80 2.34
CA ASP A 132 -6.84 7.37 3.60
C ASP A 132 -5.49 8.09 3.49
N PHE A 133 -4.75 7.93 2.39
CA PHE A 133 -3.47 8.60 2.16
C PHE A 133 -3.57 9.76 1.17
N VAL A 134 -2.66 10.69 1.36
CA VAL A 134 -2.33 11.73 0.38
C VAL A 134 -1.04 11.37 -0.32
N TYR A 135 -1.01 11.66 -1.61
CA TYR A 135 0.04 11.22 -2.52
C TYR A 135 0.76 12.41 -3.15
N THR A 136 1.98 12.15 -3.58
CA THR A 136 2.65 12.97 -4.60
C THR A 136 1.98 12.75 -5.96
N GLU A 137 2.25 13.63 -6.92
CA GLU A 137 1.83 13.47 -8.33
C GLU A 137 2.20 12.08 -8.93
N LYS A 138 3.26 11.44 -8.40
CA LYS A 138 3.76 10.13 -8.86
C LYS A 138 3.15 8.95 -8.11
N GLY A 139 2.13 9.16 -7.29
CA GLY A 139 1.46 8.08 -6.55
C GLY A 139 2.25 7.55 -5.34
N ALA A 140 3.30 8.24 -4.88
CA ALA A 140 3.96 7.89 -3.62
C ALA A 140 3.17 8.45 -2.43
N PRO A 141 2.72 7.62 -1.46
CA PRO A 141 1.99 8.10 -0.30
C PRO A 141 2.91 8.87 0.65
N ILE A 142 2.42 9.99 1.16
CA ILE A 142 3.15 10.92 2.02
C ILE A 142 2.70 10.77 3.47
N ILE A 143 1.40 10.95 3.70
CA ILE A 143 0.80 10.96 5.03
C ILE A 143 -0.67 10.56 4.95
N LYS A 144 -1.23 10.07 6.05
CA LYS A 144 -2.67 9.82 6.15
C LYS A 144 -3.45 11.13 6.30
N LEU A 145 -4.64 11.20 5.69
CA LEU A 145 -5.57 12.33 5.80
C LEU A 145 -5.83 12.73 7.26
N THR A 146 -5.95 11.75 8.16
CA THR A 146 -6.17 11.98 9.60
C THR A 146 -5.00 12.67 10.30
N GLU A 147 -3.79 12.56 9.75
CA GLU A 147 -2.54 13.06 10.34
C GLU A 147 -2.10 14.40 9.71
N ILE A 148 -2.77 14.87 8.65
CA ILE A 148 -2.40 16.10 7.91
C ILE A 148 -2.43 17.35 8.78
N LYS A 149 -3.29 17.40 9.80
CA LYS A 149 -3.38 18.53 10.73
C LYS A 149 -2.06 18.81 11.47
N GLN A 150 -1.10 17.89 11.43
CA GLN A 150 0.20 17.99 12.08
C GLN A 150 1.33 18.44 11.13
N MET A 151 1.08 18.61 9.82
CA MET A 151 2.11 19.10 8.91
C MET A 151 2.36 20.60 9.12
N PRO A 152 3.62 21.04 9.30
CA PRO A 152 3.96 22.45 9.32
C PRO A 152 3.63 23.07 7.95
N ARG A 153 3.02 24.26 7.99
CA ARG A 153 2.57 25.03 6.81
C ARG A 153 3.73 25.49 5.95
#